data_AF-A0A6G1CZ26-F1
#
_entry.id   AF-A0A6G1CZ26-F1
#
_cell.length_a   1.000
_cell.length_b   1.000
_cell.length_c   1.000
_cell.angle_alpha   90.00
_cell.angle_beta   90.00
_cell.angle_gamma   90.00
#
_symmetry.space_group_name_H-M   'P 1'
#
loop_
_entity.id
_entity.type
_entity.pdbx_description
1 polymer ?
#
loop_
_entity_poly.entity_id
_entity_poly.type
_entity_poly.pdbx_seq_one_letter_code
_entity_poly.pdbx_strand_id
1 'polypeptide(L)'
;MYKEQIASTKIPITLLRSKHNPLCSACENITREAINFLSEKQIQDKIMTILHDTCSQTFSFEQKCLEILDSYATLVFAKIAEIKPDEFCKQYGLCRDTALFSAVKSESTCVFCHHIIDEIVSKLKDPDAEFEIIQLLLKECNKIEGHQQQCKRMVLQYVPLVLVNGEKFLEKNNVCAMIQACDAGKRRTFNLFSARKLVRDA
;
A
#
# COMPACT_ATOMS: atom_id res chain seq x y z
N MET A 1 6.90 -27.58 -8.40
CA MET A 1 6.11 -27.98 -7.21
C MET A 1 6.31 -26.99 -6.07
N TYR A 2 5.95 -25.71 -6.28
CA TYR A 2 5.62 -24.78 -5.20
C TYR A 2 4.46 -23.92 -5.69
N LYS A 3 3.26 -24.49 -5.59
CA LYS A 3 2.03 -23.73 -5.43
C LYS A 3 1.59 -24.05 -4.02
N GLU A 4 1.87 -23.14 -3.09
CA GLU A 4 1.14 -23.12 -1.83
C GLU A 4 0.50 -21.74 -1.67
N GLN A 5 -0.74 -21.83 -1.21
CA GLN A 5 -1.72 -20.77 -1.22
C GLN A 5 -1.34 -19.66 -0.24
N ILE A 6 -1.19 -18.45 -0.76
CA ILE A 6 -1.51 -17.27 0.03
C ILE A 6 -3.04 -17.20 0.04
N ALA A 7 -3.65 -18.02 0.90
CA ALA A 7 -5.04 -17.82 1.28
C ALA A 7 -5.09 -16.44 1.93
N SER A 8 -5.76 -15.49 1.25
CA SER A 8 -6.05 -14.16 1.79
C SER A 8 -7.01 -14.31 2.97
N THR A 9 -6.46 -14.65 4.13
CA THR A 9 -7.19 -14.70 5.39
C THR A 9 -7.70 -13.30 5.66
N LYS A 10 -9.01 -13.10 5.57
CA LYS A 10 -9.64 -11.82 5.92
C LYS A 10 -9.37 -11.59 7.41
N ILE A 11 -8.37 -10.77 7.72
CA ILE A 11 -7.99 -10.43 9.09
C ILE A 11 -9.16 -9.66 9.72
N PRO A 12 -9.74 -10.14 10.83
CA PRO A 12 -10.81 -9.42 11.50
C PRO A 12 -10.29 -8.11 12.08
N ILE A 13 -10.90 -6.99 11.66
CA ILE A 13 -10.52 -5.62 12.04
C ILE A 13 -10.54 -5.42 13.58
N THR A 14 -11.24 -6.29 14.31
CA THR A 14 -11.29 -6.33 15.78
C THR A 14 -9.93 -6.58 16.42
N LEU A 15 -9.04 -7.36 15.80
CA LEU A 15 -7.70 -7.65 16.34
C LEU A 15 -6.78 -6.43 16.31
N LEU A 16 -6.92 -5.58 15.29
CA LEU A 16 -6.19 -4.32 15.14
C LEU A 16 -6.62 -3.24 16.16
N ARG A 17 -7.68 -3.50 16.93
CA ARG A 17 -8.38 -2.50 17.74
C ARG A 17 -8.12 -2.56 19.24
N SER A 18 -7.49 -3.63 19.74
CA SER A 18 -7.19 -3.83 21.16
C SER A 18 -5.98 -3.00 21.62
N LYS A 19 -5.99 -2.60 22.90
CA LYS A 19 -4.84 -1.97 23.58
C LYS A 19 -3.62 -2.92 23.65
N HIS A 20 -3.90 -4.22 23.60
CA HIS A 20 -2.97 -5.30 23.27
C HIS A 20 -3.38 -5.84 21.90
N ASN A 21 -2.86 -5.27 20.82
CA ASN A 21 -3.08 -5.81 19.48
C ASN A 21 -2.08 -6.97 19.29
N PRO A 22 -2.50 -8.25 19.40
CA PRO A 22 -1.60 -9.39 19.28
C PRO A 22 -0.92 -9.44 17.90
N LEU A 23 -1.53 -8.83 16.87
CA LEU A 23 -0.93 -8.72 15.54
C LEU A 23 0.20 -7.71 15.50
N CYS A 24 0.08 -6.60 16.23
CA CYS A 24 1.17 -5.62 16.37
C CYS A 24 2.36 -6.27 17.08
N SER A 25 2.12 -6.90 18.24
CA SER A 25 3.19 -7.59 18.97
C SER A 25 3.81 -8.74 18.17
N ALA A 26 3.01 -9.51 17.43
CA ALA A 26 3.52 -10.55 16.55
C ALA A 26 4.37 -9.97 15.42
N CYS A 27 3.91 -8.90 14.77
CA CYS A 27 4.66 -8.21 13.72
C CYS A 27 6.00 -7.71 14.25
N GLU A 28 6.02 -7.03 15.40
CA GLU A 28 7.24 -6.48 15.99
C GLU A 28 8.21 -7.60 16.37
N ASN A 29 7.72 -8.70 16.93
CA ASN A 29 8.56 -9.85 17.29
C ASN A 29 9.15 -10.54 16.06
N ILE A 30 8.32 -10.86 15.07
CA ILE A 30 8.78 -11.49 13.82
C ILE A 30 9.78 -10.59 13.09
N THR A 31 9.49 -9.30 13.01
CA THR A 31 10.39 -8.32 12.36
C THR A 31 11.72 -8.26 13.11
N ARG A 32 11.70 -8.23 14.45
CA ARG A 32 12.92 -8.24 15.27
C ARG A 32 13.73 -9.52 15.09
N GLU A 33 13.08 -10.68 15.10
CA GLU A 33 13.73 -11.98 14.88
C GLU A 33 14.35 -12.05 13.48
N ALA A 34 13.63 -11.60 12.45
CA ALA A 34 14.14 -11.56 11.09
C ALA A 34 15.35 -10.62 10.95
N ILE A 35 15.30 -9.43 11.55
CA ILE A 35 16.44 -8.49 11.56
C ILE A 35 17.64 -9.13 12.26
N ASN A 36 17.44 -9.74 13.44
CA ASN A 36 18.51 -10.39 14.18
C ASN A 36 19.17 -11.49 13.36
N PHE A 37 18.36 -12.40 12.79
CA PHE A 37 18.84 -13.49 11.96
C PHE A 37 19.61 -12.99 10.72
N LEU A 38 19.08 -12.00 10.01
CA LEU A 38 19.73 -11.45 8.80
C LEU A 38 20.93 -10.54 9.11
N SER A 39 21.07 -10.07 10.35
CA SER A 39 22.21 -9.29 10.82
C SER A 39 23.35 -10.16 11.33
N GLU A 40 23.13 -11.46 11.52
CA GLU A 40 24.19 -12.39 11.87
C GLU A 40 25.21 -12.50 10.73
N LYS A 41 26.48 -12.21 11.04
CA LYS A 41 27.57 -12.27 10.06
C LYS A 41 27.62 -13.62 9.34
N GLN A 42 27.39 -14.73 10.05
CA GLN A 42 27.38 -16.06 9.45
C GLN A 42 26.26 -16.23 8.40
N ILE A 43 25.10 -15.62 8.61
CA ILE A 43 23.99 -15.63 7.66
C ILE A 43 24.32 -14.77 6.44
N GLN A 44 24.90 -13.59 6.66
CA GLN A 44 25.36 -12.71 5.58
C GLN A 44 26.44 -13.38 4.73
N ASP A 45 27.44 -14.03 5.34
CA ASP A 45 28.50 -14.76 4.64
C ASP A 45 27.94 -15.92 3.81
N LYS A 46 26.92 -16.63 4.31
CA LYS A 46 26.22 -17.68 3.55
C LYS A 46 25.47 -17.11 2.35
N ILE A 47 24.77 -15.99 2.52
CA ILE A 47 24.07 -15.30 1.43
C ILE A 47 25.08 -14.85 0.37
N MET A 48 26.19 -14.22 0.78
CA MET A 48 27.24 -13.80 -0.13
C MET A 48 27.85 -14.96 -0.91
N THR A 49 28.10 -16.09 -0.24
CA THR A 49 28.59 -17.31 -0.88
C THR A 49 27.66 -17.75 -2.02
N ILE A 50 26.34 -17.82 -1.75
CA ILE A 50 25.36 -18.21 -2.78
C ILE A 50 25.33 -17.21 -3.94
N LEU A 51 25.41 -15.91 -3.65
CA LEU A 51 25.43 -14.85 -4.66
C LEU A 51 26.70 -14.93 -5.54
N HIS A 52 27.86 -15.17 -4.93
CA HIS A 52 29.13 -15.34 -5.64
C HIS A 52 29.14 -16.60 -6.50
N ASP A 53 28.68 -17.73 -5.97
CA ASP A 53 28.54 -18.99 -6.72
C ASP A 53 27.63 -18.83 -7.94
N THR A 54 26.57 -18.03 -7.81
CA THR A 54 25.68 -17.68 -8.93
C THR A 54 26.43 -16.82 -9.96
N CYS A 55 27.20 -15.83 -9.52
CA CYS A 55 27.98 -14.98 -10.43
C CYS A 55 29.06 -15.75 -11.19
N SER A 56 29.74 -16.71 -10.57
CA SER A 56 30.77 -17.52 -11.24
C SER A 56 30.20 -18.40 -12.36
N GLN A 57 28.89 -18.66 -12.36
CA GLN A 57 28.22 -19.35 -13.48
C GLN A 57 27.95 -18.42 -14.68
N THR A 58 28.16 -17.11 -14.54
CA THR A 58 27.80 -16.10 -15.56
C THR A 58 28.90 -15.84 -16.60
N PHE A 59 29.93 -16.70 -16.65
CA PHE A 59 31.07 -16.65 -17.59
C PHE A 59 31.54 -15.23 -17.93
N SER A 60 31.09 -14.67 -19.05
CA SER A 60 31.51 -13.36 -19.58
C SER A 60 31.16 -12.16 -18.69
N PHE A 61 30.27 -12.32 -17.71
CA PHE A 61 29.82 -11.23 -16.82
C PHE A 61 30.19 -11.44 -15.36
N GLU A 62 30.98 -12.47 -15.03
CA GLU A 62 31.29 -12.84 -13.65
C GLU A 62 31.76 -11.65 -12.82
N GLN A 63 32.81 -10.95 -13.30
CA GLN A 63 33.38 -9.85 -12.53
C GLN A 63 32.40 -8.68 -12.35
N LYS A 64 31.60 -8.38 -13.38
CA LYS A 64 30.60 -7.31 -13.27
C LYS A 64 29.43 -7.70 -12.36
N CYS A 65 29.06 -8.98 -12.35
CA CYS A 65 28.07 -9.54 -11.46
C CYS A 65 28.53 -9.45 -10.00
N LEU A 66 29.77 -9.85 -9.71
CA LEU A 66 30.35 -9.79 -8.37
C LEU A 66 30.36 -8.37 -7.81
N GLU A 67 30.85 -7.40 -8.59
CA GLU A 67 30.87 -5.98 -8.19
C GLU A 67 29.48 -5.46 -7.80
N ILE A 68 28.47 -5.79 -8.62
CA ILE A 68 27.09 -5.35 -8.37
C ILE A 68 26.54 -6.04 -7.12
N LEU A 69 26.66 -7.37 -7.02
CA LEU A 69 26.10 -8.08 -5.87
C LEU A 69 26.77 -7.69 -4.56
N ASP A 70 28.09 -7.49 -4.53
CA ASP A 70 28.81 -7.02 -3.35
C ASP A 70 28.31 -5.65 -2.89
N SER A 71 28.18 -4.71 -3.82
CA SER A 71 27.69 -3.36 -3.51
C SER A 71 26.24 -3.38 -3.02
N TYR A 72 25.35 -4.12 -3.68
CA TYR A 72 23.94 -4.15 -3.34
C TYR A 72 23.68 -4.94 -2.07
N ALA A 73 24.33 -6.10 -1.87
CA ALA A 73 24.18 -6.89 -0.66
C ALA A 73 24.64 -6.13 0.58
N THR A 74 25.78 -5.42 0.49
CA THR A 74 26.26 -4.55 1.57
C THR A 74 25.23 -3.48 1.93
N LEU A 75 24.65 -2.81 0.93
CA LEU A 75 23.60 -1.82 1.14
C LEU A 75 22.35 -2.44 1.78
N VAL A 76 21.92 -3.61 1.29
CA VAL A 76 20.73 -4.32 1.80
C VAL A 76 20.93 -4.74 3.25
N PHE A 77 22.08 -5.31 3.61
CA PHE A 77 22.39 -5.68 4.99
C PHE A 77 22.40 -4.47 5.92
N ALA A 78 23.00 -3.36 5.48
CA ALA A 78 22.96 -2.11 6.25
C ALA A 78 21.51 -1.62 6.43
N LYS A 79 20.70 -1.66 5.38
CA LYS A 79 19.29 -1.25 5.44
C LYS A 79 18.44 -2.13 6.34
N ILE A 80 18.67 -3.45 6.32
CA ILE A 80 17.98 -4.39 7.20
C ILE A 80 18.28 -4.07 8.67
N ALA A 81 19.53 -3.78 9.01
CA ALA A 81 19.94 -3.44 10.36
C ALA A 81 19.33 -2.10 10.86
N GLU A 82 18.97 -1.19 9.95
CA GLU A 82 18.31 0.07 10.27
C GLU A 82 16.80 -0.06 10.50
N ILE A 83 16.18 -1.19 10.15
CA ILE A 83 14.73 -1.38 10.29
C ILE A 83 14.37 -1.37 11.77
N LYS A 84 13.45 -0.48 12.15
CA LYS A 84 12.83 -0.49 13.47
C LYS A 84 11.52 -1.28 13.41
N PRO A 85 11.34 -2.34 14.21
CA PRO A 85 10.14 -3.16 14.17
C PRO A 85 8.84 -2.39 14.34
N ASP A 86 8.79 -1.39 15.22
CA ASP A 86 7.56 -0.62 15.46
C ASP A 86 7.20 0.28 14.27
N GLU A 87 8.18 0.98 13.70
CA GLU A 87 7.99 1.83 12.51
C GLU A 87 7.60 0.98 11.30
N PHE A 88 8.27 -0.15 11.09
CA PHE A 88 7.93 -1.12 10.03
C PHE A 88 6.49 -1.60 10.19
N CYS A 89 6.10 -2.06 11.38
CA CYS A 89 4.75 -2.56 11.61
C CYS A 89 3.66 -1.48 11.54
N LYS A 90 3.99 -0.21 11.86
CA LYS A 90 3.09 0.94 11.61
C LYS A 90 2.92 1.23 10.13
N GLN A 91 4.01 1.23 9.37
CA GLN A 91 4.01 1.46 7.91
C GLN A 91 3.08 0.48 7.18
N TYR A 92 3.02 -0.78 7.63
CA TYR A 92 2.14 -1.80 7.07
C TYR A 92 0.78 -1.92 7.79
N GLY A 93 0.43 -0.98 8.67
CA GLY A 93 -0.87 -0.90 9.33
C GLY A 93 -1.16 -2.00 10.35
N LEU A 94 -0.13 -2.75 10.76
CA LEU A 94 -0.23 -3.82 11.77
C LEU A 94 -0.15 -3.26 13.19
N CYS A 95 0.52 -2.13 13.36
CA CYS A 95 0.54 -1.33 14.58
C CYS A 95 -0.18 0.01 14.39
N ARG A 96 -0.74 0.55 15.47
CA ARG A 96 -1.41 1.86 15.43
C ARG A 96 -0.38 2.98 15.41
N ASP A 97 -0.50 3.88 14.45
CA ASP A 97 0.11 5.20 14.55
C ASP A 97 -0.78 6.08 15.43
N THR A 98 -0.34 6.32 16.66
CA THR A 98 -1.04 7.21 17.57
C THR A 98 -1.01 8.66 17.07
N ALA A 99 -0.12 9.04 16.15
CA ALA A 99 0.02 10.43 15.71
C ALA A 99 -0.93 10.84 14.57
N LEU A 100 -1.24 9.95 13.62
CA LEU A 100 -1.97 10.34 12.40
C LEU A 100 -3.50 10.37 12.56
N PHE A 101 -4.07 9.56 13.46
CA PHE A 101 -5.54 9.39 13.55
C PHE A 101 -6.12 9.58 14.95
N SER A 102 -5.30 9.80 15.99
CA SER A 102 -5.83 10.12 17.32
C SER A 102 -6.37 11.55 17.42
N ALA A 103 -5.93 12.46 16.53
CA ALA A 103 -6.34 13.87 16.54
C ALA A 103 -7.67 14.15 15.82
N VAL A 104 -8.19 13.22 15.01
CA VAL A 104 -9.41 13.48 14.21
C VAL A 104 -10.37 12.29 14.20
N LYS A 105 -10.44 11.52 15.28
CA LYS A 105 -11.47 10.48 15.43
C LYS A 105 -12.76 11.11 15.95
N SER A 106 -13.43 11.84 15.07
CA SER A 106 -14.73 12.44 15.35
C SER A 106 -15.78 11.89 14.38
N GLU A 107 -17.04 11.95 14.78
CA GLU A 107 -18.15 11.60 13.89
C GLU A 107 -18.15 12.45 12.61
N SER A 108 -17.67 13.70 12.66
CA SER A 108 -17.58 14.58 11.50
C SER A 108 -16.51 14.14 10.49
N THR A 109 -15.37 13.60 10.92
CA THR A 109 -14.34 13.05 10.00
C THR A 109 -14.86 11.85 9.23
N CYS A 110 -15.61 10.98 9.90
CA CYS A 110 -16.20 9.80 9.27
C CYS A 110 -17.24 10.19 8.22
N VAL A 111 -18.11 11.16 8.54
CA VAL A 111 -19.09 11.71 7.60
C VAL A 111 -18.41 12.38 6.42
N PHE A 112 -17.38 13.19 6.67
CA PHE A 112 -16.64 13.88 5.62
C PHE A 112 -15.91 12.91 4.68
N CYS A 113 -15.29 11.86 5.22
CA CYS A 113 -14.70 10.80 4.41
C CYS A 113 -15.75 10.15 3.50
N HIS A 114 -16.91 9.79 4.05
CA HIS A 114 -17.97 9.18 3.23
C HIS A 114 -18.46 10.11 2.13
N HIS A 115 -18.58 11.41 2.42
CA HIS A 115 -18.94 12.41 1.40
C HIS A 115 -17.92 12.45 0.26
N ILE A 116 -16.62 12.51 0.57
CA ILE A 116 -15.56 12.49 -0.45
C ILE A 116 -15.60 11.21 -1.26
N ILE A 117 -15.73 10.04 -0.62
CA ILE A 117 -15.77 8.76 -1.32
C ILE A 117 -17.00 8.68 -2.24
N ASP A 118 -18.16 9.16 -1.79
CA ASP A 118 -19.36 9.19 -2.62
C ASP A 118 -19.21 10.14 -3.82
N GLU A 119 -18.57 11.30 -3.63
CA GLU A 119 -18.25 12.24 -4.72
C GLU A 119 -17.26 11.64 -5.73
N ILE A 120 -16.20 10.98 -5.26
CA ILE A 120 -15.24 10.28 -6.13
C ILE A 120 -15.94 9.17 -6.91
N VAL A 121 -16.76 8.34 -6.26
CA VAL A 121 -17.52 7.27 -6.96
C VAL A 121 -18.47 7.88 -7.99
N SER A 122 -19.13 9.00 -7.68
CA SER A 122 -19.98 9.69 -8.65
C SER A 122 -19.18 10.18 -9.86
N LYS A 123 -17.97 10.68 -9.64
CA LYS A 123 -17.08 11.15 -10.72
C LYS A 123 -16.47 10.02 -11.53
N LEU A 124 -16.18 8.87 -10.92
CA LEU A 124 -15.70 7.69 -11.66
C LEU A 124 -16.77 7.09 -12.59
N LYS A 125 -18.05 7.34 -12.31
CA LYS A 125 -19.18 6.95 -13.17
C LYS A 125 -19.49 7.96 -14.28
N ASP A 126 -18.86 9.12 -14.24
CA ASP A 126 -19.08 10.22 -15.16
C ASP A 126 -18.21 10.04 -16.42
N PRO A 127 -18.79 9.75 -17.59
CA PRO A 127 -18.01 9.52 -18.82
C PRO A 127 -17.25 10.78 -19.25
N ASP A 128 -17.69 11.97 -18.87
CA ASP A 128 -16.98 13.22 -19.17
C ASP A 128 -15.70 13.30 -18.32
N ALA A 129 -15.76 12.90 -17.06
CA ALA A 129 -14.57 12.83 -16.19
C ALA A 129 -13.56 11.77 -16.68
N GLU A 130 -14.03 10.61 -17.16
CA GLU A 130 -13.16 9.61 -17.80
C GLU A 130 -12.44 10.21 -19.03
N PHE A 131 -13.18 10.90 -19.89
CA PHE A 131 -12.62 11.54 -21.07
C PHE A 131 -11.58 12.61 -20.71
N GLU A 132 -11.88 13.49 -19.75
CA GLU A 132 -10.95 14.52 -19.26
C GLU A 132 -9.65 13.93 -18.72
N ILE A 133 -9.73 12.87 -17.92
CA ILE A 133 -8.55 12.16 -17.39
C ILE A 133 -7.72 11.58 -18.53
N ILE A 134 -8.34 10.92 -19.50
CA ILE A 134 -7.65 10.35 -20.66
C ILE A 134 -6.98 11.46 -21.48
N GLN A 135 -7.67 12.56 -21.76
CA GLN A 135 -7.10 13.69 -22.50
C GLN A 135 -5.88 14.30 -21.80
N LEU A 136 -5.97 14.48 -20.47
CA LEU A 136 -4.85 14.98 -19.68
C LEU A 136 -3.65 14.04 -19.78
N LEU A 137 -3.86 12.73 -19.64
CA LEU A 137 -2.78 11.74 -19.73
C LEU A 137 -2.19 11.64 -21.13
N LEU A 138 -3.01 11.74 -22.19
CA LEU A 138 -2.54 11.78 -23.57
C LEU A 138 -1.71 13.04 -23.86
N LYS A 139 -2.05 14.18 -23.24
CA LYS A 139 -1.26 15.40 -23.32
C LYS A 139 0.11 15.22 -22.67
N GLU A 140 0.17 14.59 -21.50
CA GLU A 140 1.44 14.28 -20.84
C GLU A 140 2.30 13.29 -21.64
N CYS A 141 1.69 12.30 -22.31
CA CYS A 141 2.41 11.41 -23.21
C CYS A 141 3.16 12.14 -24.34
N ASN A 142 2.71 13.33 -24.78
CA ASN A 142 3.40 14.12 -25.80
C ASN A 142 4.77 14.64 -25.33
N LYS A 143 5.02 14.67 -24.02
CA LYS A 143 6.28 15.13 -23.44
C LYS A 143 7.31 13.99 -23.27
N ILE A 144 6.94 12.75 -23.58
CA ILE A 144 7.82 11.58 -23.43
C ILE A 144 8.52 11.31 -24.76
N GLU A 145 9.74 11.84 -24.89
CA GLU A 145 10.60 11.63 -26.06
C GLU A 145 10.90 10.13 -26.28
N GLY A 146 10.93 9.70 -27.54
CA GLY A 146 11.16 8.31 -27.92
C GLY A 146 10.01 7.33 -27.65
N HIS A 147 9.07 7.65 -26.76
CA HIS A 147 8.03 6.69 -26.31
C HIS A 147 6.58 7.21 -26.37
N GLN A 148 6.32 8.40 -26.90
CA GLN A 148 4.99 9.02 -27.00
C GLN A 148 3.89 8.04 -27.45
N GLN A 149 4.12 7.30 -28.54
CA GLN A 149 3.11 6.39 -29.10
C GLN A 149 2.85 5.17 -28.21
N GLN A 150 3.88 4.66 -27.54
CA GLN A 150 3.74 3.58 -26.57
C GLN A 150 2.96 4.06 -25.35
N CYS A 151 3.27 5.25 -24.83
CA CYS A 151 2.54 5.88 -23.74
C CYS A 151 1.06 6.04 -24.08
N LYS A 152 0.74 6.61 -25.25
CA LYS A 152 -0.67 6.80 -25.69
C LYS A 152 -1.43 5.48 -25.76
N ARG A 153 -0.80 4.41 -26.28
CA ARG A 153 -1.41 3.07 -26.29
C ARG A 153 -1.70 2.56 -24.87
N MET A 154 -0.75 2.72 -23.96
CA MET A 154 -0.95 2.30 -22.55
C MET A 154 -2.06 3.10 -21.88
N VAL A 155 -2.12 4.41 -22.09
CA VAL A 155 -3.19 5.27 -21.55
C VAL A 155 -4.55 4.78 -22.04
N LEU A 156 -4.73 4.61 -23.35
CA LEU A 156 -6.00 4.18 -23.93
C LEU A 156 -6.40 2.75 -23.51
N GLN A 157 -5.43 1.87 -23.28
CA GLN A 157 -5.70 0.48 -22.92
C GLN A 157 -5.98 0.29 -21.44
N TYR A 158 -5.22 0.95 -20.56
CA TYR A 158 -5.22 0.64 -19.13
C TYR A 158 -6.02 1.63 -18.29
N VAL A 159 -6.10 2.91 -18.66
CA VAL A 159 -6.80 3.91 -17.84
C VAL A 159 -8.28 3.59 -17.67
N PRO A 160 -9.05 3.23 -18.72
CA PRO A 160 -10.45 2.82 -18.54
C PRO A 160 -10.61 1.65 -17.56
N LEU A 161 -9.72 0.65 -17.65
CA LEU A 161 -9.73 -0.50 -16.75
C LEU A 161 -9.43 -0.10 -15.30
N VAL A 162 -8.48 0.82 -15.09
CA VAL A 162 -8.13 1.34 -13.77
C VAL A 162 -9.30 2.10 -13.16
N LEU A 163 -9.99 2.96 -13.93
CA LEU A 163 -11.13 3.73 -13.44
C LEU A 163 -12.30 2.82 -13.03
N VAL A 164 -12.67 1.87 -13.89
CA VAL A 164 -13.74 0.89 -13.60
C VAL A 164 -13.40 0.00 -12.40
N ASN A 165 -12.15 -0.45 -12.28
CA ASN A 165 -11.72 -1.26 -11.15
C ASN A 165 -11.65 -0.43 -9.85
N GLY A 166 -11.26 0.84 -9.95
CA GLY A 166 -11.27 1.80 -8.86
C GLY A 166 -12.68 2.04 -8.34
N GLU A 167 -13.64 2.30 -9.22
CA GLU A 167 -15.07 2.43 -8.89
C GLU A 167 -15.56 1.21 -8.11
N LYS A 168 -15.38 0.01 -8.67
CA LYS A 168 -15.80 -1.26 -8.04
C LYS A 168 -15.11 -1.49 -6.69
N PHE A 169 -13.86 -1.08 -6.56
CA PHE A 169 -13.14 -1.17 -5.30
C PHE A 169 -13.77 -0.26 -4.23
N LEU A 170 -14.04 1.00 -4.58
CA LEU A 170 -14.65 1.98 -3.67
C LEU A 170 -16.09 1.59 -3.26
N GLU A 171 -16.86 0.96 -4.15
CA GLU A 171 -18.20 0.46 -3.83
C GLU A 171 -18.18 -0.75 -2.89
N LYS A 172 -17.23 -1.68 -3.09
CA LYS A 172 -17.16 -2.94 -2.35
C LYS A 172 -16.45 -2.82 -0.99
N ASN A 173 -15.65 -1.78 -0.80
CA ASN A 173 -14.80 -1.64 0.37
C ASN A 173 -15.19 -0.41 1.20
N ASN A 174 -15.16 -0.55 2.53
CA ASN A 174 -15.31 0.61 3.41
C ASN A 174 -13.94 1.31 3.56
N VAL A 175 -13.57 2.11 2.55
CA VAL A 175 -12.30 2.83 2.52
C VAL A 175 -12.15 3.74 3.74
N CYS A 176 -13.24 4.37 4.20
CA CYS A 176 -13.21 5.21 5.40
C CYS A 176 -12.85 4.44 6.69
N ALA A 177 -13.24 3.17 6.79
CA ALA A 177 -12.78 2.30 7.88
C ALA A 177 -11.32 1.83 7.66
N MET A 178 -10.92 1.58 6.42
CA MET A 178 -9.54 1.17 6.08
C MET A 178 -8.53 2.26 6.43
N ILE A 179 -8.84 3.52 6.10
CA ILE A 179 -8.01 4.69 6.42
C ILE A 179 -8.27 5.24 7.82
N GLN A 180 -9.05 4.52 8.64
CA GLN A 180 -9.32 4.85 10.05
C GLN A 180 -10.05 6.18 10.29
N ALA A 181 -10.65 6.78 9.25
CA ALA A 181 -11.56 7.91 9.38
C ALA A 181 -12.89 7.51 10.07
N CYS A 182 -13.28 6.23 9.96
CA CYS A 182 -14.45 5.65 10.60
C CYS A 182 -14.11 4.45 11.49
N ASP A 183 -14.97 4.19 12.47
CA ASP A 183 -14.91 2.97 13.28
C ASP A 183 -15.23 1.72 12.47
N ALA A 184 -14.45 0.66 12.69
CA ALA A 184 -14.72 -0.66 12.11
C ALA A 184 -16.10 -1.16 12.58
N GLY A 185 -17.05 -1.24 11.64
CA GLY A 185 -18.42 -1.73 11.89
C GLY A 185 -19.55 -0.73 11.63
N LYS A 186 -19.27 0.58 11.48
CA LYS A 186 -20.29 1.49 10.92
C LYS A 186 -20.37 1.25 9.41
N ARG A 187 -21.29 0.38 8.98
CA ARG A 187 -21.81 0.43 7.61
C ARG A 187 -22.57 1.75 7.42
N ARG A 188 -22.76 2.15 6.16
CA ARG A 188 -23.60 3.28 5.72
C ARG A 188 -25.03 3.18 6.30
N THR A 189 -25.24 3.47 7.57
CA THR A 189 -26.56 3.89 8.05
C THR A 189 -26.62 5.38 7.79
N PHE A 190 -27.06 5.73 6.58
CA PHE A 190 -27.61 7.04 6.30
C PHE A 190 -28.84 7.21 7.21
N ASN A 191 -28.61 7.60 8.46
CA ASN A 191 -29.67 8.15 9.28
C ASN A 191 -29.91 9.56 8.73
N LEU A 192 -30.92 9.66 7.86
CA LEU A 192 -31.51 10.89 7.30
C LEU A 192 -31.83 11.97 8.35
N PHE A 193 -31.74 11.63 9.64
CA PHE A 193 -31.93 12.51 10.78
C PHE A 193 -30.78 13.51 11.02
N SER A 194 -29.51 13.18 10.76
CA SER A 194 -28.39 14.09 11.09
C SER A 194 -28.14 15.18 10.06
N ALA A 195 -28.49 14.96 8.78
CA ALA A 195 -28.36 15.99 7.73
C ALA A 195 -29.26 17.21 7.99
N ARG A 196 -30.40 17.02 8.68
CA ARG A 196 -31.32 18.11 9.06
C ARG A 196 -30.83 19.01 10.19
N LYS A 197 -29.74 18.65 10.89
CA LYS A 197 -29.19 19.46 11.97
C LYS A 197 -28.10 20.40 11.45
N LEU A 198 -27.27 19.95 10.50
CA LEU A 198 -26.23 20.80 9.89
C LEU A 198 -26.79 21.92 8.99
N VAL A 199 -27.95 21.73 8.36
CA VAL A 199 -28.61 22.78 7.56
C VAL A 199 -29.33 23.82 8.43
N ARG A 200 -29.57 23.53 9.71
CA ARG A 200 -30.29 24.46 10.60
C ARG A 200 -29.39 25.43 11.36
N ASP A 201 -28.09 25.19 11.36
CA ASP A 201 -27.09 26.00 12.05
C ASP A 201 -26.13 26.73 11.07
N ALA A 202 -26.52 26.87 9.80
CA ALA A 202 -25.82 27.63 8.75
C ALA A 202 -26.70 28.75 8.18
#